data_AF-A0A091C439-F1
#
_entry.id   AF-A0A091C439-F1
#
_cell.length_a   1.000
_cell.length_b   1.000
_cell.length_c   1.000
_cell.angle_alpha   90.00
_cell.angle_beta   90.00
_cell.angle_gamma   90.00
#
_symmetry.space_group_name_H-M   'P 1'
#
loop_
_entity.id
_entity.type
_entity.pdbx_description
1 polymer ?
#
loop_
_entity_poly.entity_id
_entity_poly.type
_entity_poly.pdbx_seq_one_letter_code
_entity_poly.pdbx_strand_id
1 'polypeptide(L)'
;MFSFFTKPLGVKLPPYFDPAHFDQMATILNKFPLVFVNAINSVGNGLIIDPEKEQVVIKPKEGFGGIGGEYIKPTALANVHAFYQRLNPTIQIIGTGGIVSGQDAFEHILCGASMLQIGTQLYKEGPLVFDRVLSELEAIMNTKGYTNIEQFRGKLKTFGE
;
A
#
# COMPACT_ATOMS: atom_id res chain seq x y z
N MET A 1 7.15 -19.85 15.21
CA MET A 1 7.63 -19.32 13.91
C MET A 1 9.02 -18.73 14.05
N PHE A 2 9.20 -17.66 14.83
CA PHE A 2 10.50 -16.98 14.98
C PHE A 2 11.58 -17.76 15.74
N SER A 3 11.25 -18.89 16.35
CA SER A 3 12.22 -19.81 16.96
C SER A 3 13.00 -20.65 15.94
N PHE A 4 12.48 -20.80 14.71
CA PHE A 4 13.12 -21.61 13.66
C PHE A 4 13.26 -20.87 12.32
N PHE A 5 12.47 -19.82 12.08
CA PHE A 5 12.58 -18.98 10.90
C PHE A 5 13.45 -17.76 11.21
N THR A 6 14.71 -17.80 10.78
CA THR A 6 15.73 -16.78 11.06
C THR A 6 16.08 -15.91 9.85
N LYS A 7 15.47 -16.16 8.69
CA LYS A 7 15.66 -15.36 7.47
C LYS A 7 14.80 -14.07 7.52
N PRO A 8 15.10 -13.05 6.70
CA PRO A 8 14.24 -11.88 6.56
C PRO A 8 12.78 -12.27 6.27
N LEU A 9 11.87 -11.79 7.11
CA LEU A 9 10.44 -12.05 7.00
C LEU A 9 9.66 -10.74 7.05
N GLY A 10 8.64 -10.65 6.22
CA GLY A 10 7.61 -9.64 6.35
C GLY A 10 6.22 -10.22 6.20
N VAL A 11 5.22 -9.43 6.56
CA VAL A 11 3.81 -9.85 6.59
C VAL A 11 2.97 -8.97 5.68
N LYS A 12 2.09 -9.58 4.89
CA LYS A 12 1.10 -8.88 4.07
C LYS A 12 -0.19 -8.72 4.86
N LEU A 13 -0.60 -7.48 5.09
CA LEU A 13 -1.75 -7.16 5.93
C LEU A 13 -3.00 -6.82 5.09
N PRO A 14 -4.22 -7.17 5.56
CA PRO A 14 -5.44 -6.56 5.05
C PRO A 14 -5.52 -5.07 5.47
N PRO A 15 -6.43 -4.28 4.90
CA PRO A 15 -6.69 -2.93 5.38
C PRO A 15 -7.38 -2.92 6.74
N TYR A 16 -7.00 -1.97 7.58
CA TYR A 16 -7.70 -1.58 8.80
C TYR A 16 -8.38 -0.21 8.59
N PHE A 17 -9.44 0.02 9.37
CA PHE A 17 -10.31 1.19 9.24
C PHE A 17 -10.57 1.90 10.57
N ASP A 18 -10.02 1.38 11.67
CA ASP A 18 -10.19 1.93 13.02
C ASP A 18 -8.81 2.20 13.64
N PRO A 19 -8.54 3.40 14.18
CA PRO A 19 -7.29 3.73 14.87
C PRO A 19 -6.87 2.71 15.93
N ALA A 20 -7.81 2.19 16.72
CA ALA A 20 -7.51 1.22 17.77
C ALA A 20 -6.97 -0.10 17.20
N HIS A 21 -7.40 -0.50 16.01
CA HIS A 21 -6.88 -1.69 15.34
C HIS A 21 -5.43 -1.48 14.86
N PHE A 22 -5.08 -0.28 14.42
CA PHE A 22 -3.68 0.04 14.09
C PHE A 22 -2.79 -0.05 15.32
N ASP A 23 -3.23 0.49 16.46
CA ASP A 23 -2.47 0.45 17.72
C ASP A 23 -2.27 -0.99 18.22
N GLN A 24 -3.33 -1.79 18.21
CA GLN A 24 -3.27 -3.21 18.58
C GLN A 24 -2.33 -3.99 17.67
N MET A 25 -2.42 -3.78 16.35
CA MET A 25 -1.61 -4.52 15.39
C MET A 25 -0.14 -4.11 15.45
N ALA A 26 0.15 -2.81 15.52
CA ALA A 26 1.51 -2.34 15.70
C ALA A 26 2.14 -2.87 17.00
N THR A 27 1.39 -2.88 18.10
CA THR A 27 1.82 -3.47 19.38
C THR A 27 2.20 -4.95 19.25
N ILE A 28 1.49 -5.71 18.43
CA ILE A 28 1.81 -7.13 18.17
C ILE A 28 3.07 -7.23 17.30
N LEU A 29 3.11 -6.51 16.18
CA LEU A 29 4.18 -6.60 15.19
C LEU A 29 5.53 -6.16 15.76
N ASN A 30 5.55 -5.11 16.60
CA ASN A 30 6.74 -4.58 17.25
C ASN A 30 7.41 -5.57 18.23
N LYS A 31 6.75 -6.66 18.62
CA LYS A 31 7.31 -7.71 19.49
C LYS A 31 8.19 -8.71 18.74
N PHE A 32 8.19 -8.67 17.40
CA PHE A 32 8.84 -9.69 16.59
C PHE A 32 9.94 -9.09 15.70
N PRO A 33 10.96 -9.88 15.32
CA PRO A 33 12.05 -9.43 14.45
C PRO A 33 11.63 -9.43 12.97
N LEU A 34 10.52 -8.76 12.66
CA LEU A 34 10.06 -8.56 11.28
C LEU A 34 10.94 -7.53 10.59
N VAL A 35 11.20 -7.75 9.30
CA VAL A 35 11.97 -6.82 8.46
C VAL A 35 11.04 -5.82 7.78
N PHE A 36 9.82 -6.25 7.45
CA PHE A 36 8.84 -5.36 6.85
C PHE A 36 7.38 -5.76 7.11
N VAL A 37 6.49 -4.80 6.92
CA VAL A 37 5.06 -5.04 6.68
C VAL A 37 4.71 -4.60 5.27
N ASN A 38 3.69 -5.20 4.69
CA ASN A 38 3.16 -4.81 3.39
C ASN A 38 1.68 -4.46 3.53
N ALA A 39 1.36 -3.18 3.32
CA ALA A 39 0.04 -2.59 3.48
C ALA A 39 -0.41 -1.97 2.15
N ILE A 40 -1.51 -2.41 1.53
CA ILE A 40 -2.54 -3.36 1.95
C ILE A 40 -2.74 -4.49 0.94
N ASN A 41 -3.38 -5.58 1.36
CA ASN A 41 -4.03 -6.51 0.46
C ASN A 41 -5.33 -5.88 -0.11
N SER A 42 -6.05 -6.56 -0.98
CA SER A 42 -7.35 -6.10 -1.49
C SER A 42 -8.32 -5.76 -0.35
N VAL A 43 -9.15 -4.74 -0.53
CA VAL A 43 -10.30 -4.48 0.37
C VAL A 43 -11.28 -5.64 0.22
N GLY A 44 -11.57 -6.33 1.31
CA GLY A 44 -12.29 -7.60 1.27
C GLY A 44 -13.79 -7.46 0.99
N ASN A 45 -14.32 -8.41 0.22
CA ASN A 45 -15.76 -8.63 0.03
C ASN A 45 -16.54 -7.43 -0.52
N GLY A 46 -15.98 -6.73 -1.50
CA GLY A 46 -16.78 -5.84 -2.33
C GLY A 46 -17.62 -6.62 -3.35
N LEU A 47 -18.56 -5.91 -3.97
CA LEU A 47 -19.49 -6.46 -4.95
C LEU A 47 -19.58 -5.51 -6.14
N ILE A 48 -19.53 -6.05 -7.36
CA ILE A 48 -19.73 -5.30 -8.61
C ILE A 48 -20.91 -5.94 -9.34
N ILE A 49 -21.85 -5.11 -9.76
CA ILE A 49 -23.11 -5.50 -10.40
C ILE A 49 -23.10 -5.01 -11.84
N ASP A 50 -23.47 -5.89 -12.77
CA ASP A 50 -23.83 -5.56 -14.15
C ASP A 50 -25.31 -5.12 -14.17
N PRO A 51 -25.62 -3.82 -14.34
CA PRO A 51 -26.99 -3.32 -14.22
C PRO A 51 -27.89 -3.76 -15.37
N GLU A 52 -27.35 -4.03 -16.56
CA GLU A 52 -28.14 -4.47 -17.72
C GLU A 52 -28.62 -5.90 -17.58
N LYS A 53 -27.84 -6.73 -16.87
CA LYS A 53 -28.15 -8.15 -16.63
C LYS A 53 -28.65 -8.42 -15.21
N GLU A 54 -28.70 -7.39 -14.37
CA GLU A 54 -29.12 -7.46 -12.96
C GLU A 54 -28.37 -8.56 -12.18
N GLN A 55 -27.07 -8.76 -12.43
CA GLN A 55 -26.29 -9.86 -11.84
C GLN A 55 -24.87 -9.48 -11.44
N VAL A 56 -24.23 -10.36 -10.67
CA VAL A 56 -22.83 -10.23 -10.26
C VAL A 56 -21.85 -10.52 -11.42
N VAL A 57 -20.66 -9.93 -11.38
CA VAL A 57 -19.67 -10.04 -12.47
C VAL A 57 -18.61 -11.15 -12.26
N ILE A 58 -18.62 -11.84 -11.11
CA ILE A 58 -17.74 -12.99 -10.84
C ILE A 58 -18.53 -14.17 -10.26
N LYS A 59 -18.11 -15.40 -10.59
CA LYS A 59 -18.78 -16.63 -10.18
C LYS A 59 -18.54 -17.05 -8.71
N PRO A 60 -17.29 -17.03 -8.18
CA PRO A 60 -17.05 -17.50 -6.82
C PRO A 60 -17.77 -16.64 -5.77
N LYS A 61 -18.14 -17.25 -4.63
CA LYS A 61 -18.72 -16.57 -3.47
C LYS A 61 -19.88 -15.63 -3.80
N GLU A 62 -20.74 -16.01 -4.74
CA GLU A 62 -21.93 -15.21 -5.09
C GLU A 62 -21.59 -13.76 -5.49
N GLY A 63 -20.43 -13.55 -6.13
CA GLY A 63 -20.00 -12.23 -6.59
C GLY A 63 -19.06 -11.47 -5.65
N PHE A 64 -18.93 -11.91 -4.39
CA PHE A 64 -18.08 -11.21 -3.41
C PHE A 64 -16.59 -11.43 -3.67
N GLY A 65 -15.87 -10.33 -3.90
CA GLY A 65 -14.46 -10.34 -4.28
C GLY A 65 -13.59 -9.35 -3.51
N GLY A 66 -12.28 -9.48 -3.68
CA GLY A 66 -11.33 -8.46 -3.23
C GLY A 66 -11.32 -7.28 -4.20
N ILE A 67 -11.41 -6.06 -3.68
CA ILE A 67 -11.36 -4.83 -4.47
C ILE A 67 -9.92 -4.30 -4.49
N GLY A 68 -9.44 -3.98 -5.68
CA GLY A 68 -8.14 -3.38 -5.93
C GLY A 68 -8.27 -2.12 -6.80
N GLY A 69 -7.14 -1.64 -7.33
CA GLY A 69 -7.10 -0.46 -8.19
C GLY A 69 -7.35 0.84 -7.43
N GLU A 70 -7.76 1.87 -8.17
CA GLU A 70 -7.91 3.25 -7.67
C GLU A 70 -8.88 3.37 -6.51
N TYR A 71 -9.93 2.53 -6.48
CA TYR A 71 -10.92 2.49 -5.39
C TYR A 71 -10.30 2.38 -4.00
N ILE A 72 -9.16 1.71 -3.88
CA ILE A 72 -8.55 1.42 -2.58
C ILE A 72 -7.40 2.36 -2.23
N LYS A 73 -7.05 3.34 -3.10
CA LYS A 73 -5.90 4.23 -2.85
C LYS A 73 -6.01 4.96 -1.51
N PRO A 74 -7.13 5.62 -1.15
CA PRO A 74 -7.22 6.35 0.12
C PRO A 74 -7.01 5.43 1.33
N THR A 75 -7.58 4.24 1.31
CA THR A 75 -7.39 3.24 2.37
C THR A 75 -5.94 2.75 2.43
N ALA A 76 -5.30 2.53 1.28
CA ALA A 76 -3.90 2.09 1.22
C ALA A 76 -2.96 3.14 1.81
N LEU A 77 -3.11 4.42 1.40
CA LEU A 77 -2.32 5.53 1.94
C LEU A 77 -2.50 5.68 3.45
N ALA A 78 -3.74 5.62 3.94
CA ALA A 78 -4.03 5.68 5.37
C ALA A 78 -3.36 4.55 6.15
N ASN A 79 -3.38 3.32 5.64
CA ASN A 79 -2.76 2.18 6.29
C ASN A 79 -1.23 2.27 6.29
N VAL A 80 -0.63 2.67 5.16
CA VAL A 80 0.83 2.90 5.08
C VAL A 80 1.26 3.95 6.10
N HIS A 81 0.57 5.10 6.13
CA HIS A 81 0.92 6.19 7.04
C HIS A 81 0.69 5.82 8.51
N ALA A 82 -0.44 5.18 8.83
CA ALA A 82 -0.75 4.77 10.20
C ALA A 82 0.27 3.78 10.77
N PHE A 83 0.73 2.82 9.96
CA PHE A 83 1.79 1.89 10.37
C PHE A 83 3.16 2.57 10.42
N TYR A 84 3.45 3.50 9.51
CA TYR A 84 4.71 4.27 9.53
C TYR A 84 4.88 5.03 10.84
N GLN A 85 3.80 5.58 11.39
CA GLN A 85 3.82 6.31 12.66
C GLN A 85 3.93 5.41 13.91
N ARG A 86 3.68 4.10 13.80
CA ARG A 86 3.50 3.19 14.96
C ARG A 86 4.51 2.06 15.04
N LEU A 87 5.10 1.67 13.92
CA LEU A 87 6.05 0.56 13.88
C LEU A 87 7.45 1.00 14.31
N ASN A 88 8.20 0.06 14.87
CA ASN A 88 9.63 0.26 15.14
C ASN A 88 10.35 0.62 13.83
N PRO A 89 11.29 1.58 13.82
CA PRO A 89 11.98 2.02 12.59
C PRO A 89 12.73 0.91 11.84
N THR A 90 13.02 -0.22 12.50
CA THR A 90 13.64 -1.39 11.88
C THR A 90 12.67 -2.19 11.00
N ILE A 91 11.36 -2.01 11.16
CA ILE A 91 10.32 -2.66 10.36
C ILE A 91 9.93 -1.71 9.22
N GLN A 92 10.44 -1.98 8.02
CA GLN A 92 10.15 -1.17 6.83
C GLN A 92 8.71 -1.41 6.32
N ILE A 93 8.23 -0.54 5.43
CA ILE A 93 6.86 -0.64 4.89
C ILE A 93 6.91 -0.78 3.37
N ILE A 94 6.18 -1.77 2.85
CA ILE A 94 5.86 -1.89 1.43
C ILE A 94 4.44 -1.34 1.22
N GLY A 95 4.31 -0.29 0.40
CA GLY A 95 3.04 0.30 0.02
C GLY A 95 2.40 -0.43 -1.16
N THR A 96 1.15 -0.87 -1.00
CA THR A 96 0.38 -1.53 -2.06
C THR A 96 -1.06 -1.05 -2.06
N GLY A 97 -1.54 -0.63 -3.23
CA GLY A 97 -2.96 -0.34 -3.45
C GLY A 97 -3.18 0.99 -4.16
N GLY A 98 -3.88 0.95 -5.28
CA GLY A 98 -4.25 2.15 -6.04
C GLY A 98 -3.12 2.91 -6.73
N ILE A 99 -1.94 2.28 -6.91
CA ILE A 99 -0.84 2.89 -7.66
C ILE A 99 -1.10 2.69 -9.15
N VAL A 100 -1.46 3.77 -9.86
CA VAL A 100 -1.64 3.78 -11.32
C VAL A 100 -0.66 4.72 -12.02
N SER A 101 -0.07 5.66 -11.28
CA SER A 101 0.84 6.70 -11.77
C SER A 101 2.05 6.93 -10.84
N GLY A 102 3.05 7.67 -11.33
CA GLY A 102 4.17 8.17 -10.54
C GLY A 102 3.75 9.13 -9.42
N GLN A 103 2.61 9.82 -9.57
CA GLN A 103 2.03 10.61 -8.48
C GLN A 103 1.56 9.72 -7.33
N ASP A 104 0.87 8.63 -7.62
CA ASP A 104 0.43 7.70 -6.57
C ASP A 104 1.64 7.03 -5.88
N ALA A 105 2.69 6.73 -6.65
CA ALA A 105 3.96 6.25 -6.11
C ALA A 105 4.59 7.28 -5.15
N PHE A 106 4.64 8.55 -5.56
CA PHE A 106 5.12 9.65 -4.72
C PHE A 106 4.30 9.77 -3.43
N GLU A 107 2.97 9.71 -3.50
CA GLU A 107 2.07 9.77 -2.35
C GLU A 107 2.32 8.62 -1.35
N HIS A 108 2.48 7.38 -1.84
CA HIS A 108 2.79 6.23 -0.97
C HIS A 108 4.15 6.38 -0.26
N ILE A 109 5.17 6.85 -0.97
CA ILE A 109 6.49 7.12 -0.38
C ILE A 109 6.39 8.24 0.65
N LEU A 110 5.68 9.33 0.33
CA LEU A 110 5.42 10.45 1.23
C LEU A 110 4.72 10.00 2.53
N CYS A 111 3.82 9.01 2.44
CA CYS A 111 3.18 8.38 3.60
C CYS A 111 4.13 7.51 4.45
N GLY A 112 5.26 7.05 3.90
CA GLY A 112 6.28 6.27 4.62
C GLY A 112 6.71 4.96 3.94
N ALA A 113 6.16 4.62 2.78
CA ALA A 113 6.55 3.39 2.07
C ALA A 113 8.03 3.45 1.60
N SER A 114 8.74 2.34 1.80
CA SER A 114 10.14 2.15 1.37
C SER A 114 10.23 1.36 0.06
N MET A 115 9.20 0.56 -0.23
CA MET A 115 9.01 -0.14 -1.50
C MET A 115 7.55 -0.01 -1.92
N LEU A 116 7.28 -0.17 -3.22
CA LEU A 116 5.94 -0.07 -3.79
C LEU A 116 5.57 -1.36 -4.54
N GLN A 117 4.29 -1.72 -4.54
CA GLN A 117 3.76 -2.82 -5.37
C GLN A 117 2.58 -2.36 -6.21
N ILE A 118 2.60 -2.77 -7.48
CA ILE A 118 1.58 -2.48 -8.48
C ILE A 118 0.84 -3.78 -8.82
N GLY A 119 -0.46 -3.84 -8.52
CA GLY A 119 -1.31 -5.00 -8.77
C GLY A 119 -2.24 -4.82 -9.97
N THR A 120 -3.37 -4.15 -9.75
CA THR A 120 -4.41 -3.95 -10.78
C THR A 120 -3.88 -3.26 -12.04
N GLN A 121 -3.03 -2.25 -11.91
CA GLN A 121 -2.48 -1.56 -13.09
C GLN A 121 -1.51 -2.45 -13.87
N LEU A 122 -0.68 -3.23 -13.17
CA LEU A 122 0.20 -4.23 -13.81
C LEU A 122 -0.63 -5.26 -14.60
N TYR A 123 -1.76 -5.71 -14.05
CA TYR A 123 -2.65 -6.61 -14.77
C TYR A 123 -3.24 -5.98 -16.04
N LYS A 124 -3.57 -4.68 -16.00
CA LYS A 124 -4.15 -3.95 -17.14
C LYS A 124 -3.14 -3.58 -18.22
N GLU A 125 -1.93 -3.16 -17.82
CA GLU A 125 -0.94 -2.54 -18.70
C GLU A 125 0.24 -3.47 -19.03
N GLY A 126 0.44 -4.52 -18.24
CA GLY A 126 1.61 -5.38 -18.32
C GLY A 126 2.88 -4.73 -17.75
N PRO A 127 4.04 -5.36 -17.91
CA PRO A 127 5.29 -4.95 -17.25
C PRO A 127 5.79 -3.54 -17.59
N LEU A 128 5.35 -2.96 -18.71
CA LEU A 128 5.72 -1.59 -19.11
C LEU A 128 5.27 -0.51 -18.10
N VAL A 129 4.32 -0.85 -17.23
CA VAL A 129 3.88 0.01 -16.12
C VAL A 129 5.06 0.47 -15.24
N PHE A 130 6.10 -0.36 -15.08
CA PHE A 130 7.23 -0.02 -14.22
C PHE A 130 8.04 1.14 -14.78
N ASP A 131 8.39 1.09 -16.07
CA ASP A 131 9.17 2.15 -16.73
C ASP A 131 8.39 3.47 -16.76
N ARG A 132 7.09 3.41 -17.04
CA ARG A 132 6.21 4.58 -17.06
C ARG A 132 6.08 5.22 -15.68
N VAL A 133 5.71 4.45 -14.67
CA VAL A 133 5.53 4.96 -13.29
C VAL A 133 6.83 5.50 -12.72
N LEU A 134 7.97 4.86 -13.03
CA LEU A 134 9.29 5.37 -12.65
C LEU A 134 9.59 6.73 -13.31
N SER A 135 9.39 6.84 -14.62
CA SER A 135 9.62 8.10 -15.36
C SER A 135 8.76 9.24 -14.83
N GLU A 136 7.49 8.96 -14.52
CA GLU A 136 6.57 9.93 -13.91
C GLU A 136 7.02 10.35 -12.50
N LEU A 137 7.48 9.40 -11.67
CA LEU A 137 8.00 9.69 -10.34
C LEU A 137 9.28 10.54 -10.40
N GLU A 138 10.21 10.20 -11.29
CA GLU A 138 11.44 10.97 -11.52
C GLU A 138 11.14 12.40 -11.97
N ALA A 139 10.15 12.59 -12.85
CA ALA A 139 9.71 13.92 -13.26
C ALA A 139 9.18 14.76 -12.08
N ILE A 140 8.42 14.14 -11.16
CA ILE A 140 7.94 14.80 -9.93
C ILE A 140 9.13 15.14 -9.02
N MET A 141 10.08 14.22 -8.84
CA MET A 141 11.27 14.44 -8.03
C MET A 141 12.12 15.58 -8.59
N ASN A 142 12.40 15.58 -9.89
CA ASN A 142 13.16 16.63 -10.58
C ASN A 142 12.49 18.00 -10.43
N THR A 143 11.17 18.06 -10.61
CA THR A 143 10.40 19.30 -10.45
C THR A 143 10.49 19.86 -9.03
N LYS A 144 10.59 18.98 -8.02
CA LYS A 144 10.69 19.36 -6.60
C LYS A 144 12.15 19.49 -6.10
N GLY A 145 13.14 19.22 -6.94
CA GLY A 145 14.55 19.24 -6.57
C GLY A 145 14.98 18.09 -5.67
N TYR A 146 14.26 16.96 -5.67
CA TYR A 146 14.66 15.76 -4.94
C TYR A 146 15.60 14.89 -5.77
N THR A 147 16.69 14.43 -5.17
CA THR A 147 17.70 13.55 -5.78
C THR A 147 17.65 12.13 -5.26
N ASN A 148 16.92 11.88 -4.15
CA ASN A 148 16.69 10.55 -3.60
C ASN A 148 15.38 10.53 -2.80
N ILE A 149 14.81 9.32 -2.63
CA ILE A 149 13.52 9.15 -1.97
C ILE A 149 13.54 9.49 -0.47
N GLU A 150 14.67 9.36 0.20
CA GLU A 150 14.81 9.68 1.64
C GLU A 150 14.58 11.18 1.93
N GLN A 151 14.71 12.03 0.91
CA GLN A 151 14.40 13.46 1.05
C GLN A 151 12.92 13.74 1.24
N PHE A 152 12.01 12.81 0.93
CA PHE A 152 10.57 13.01 1.09
C PHE A 152 9.82 11.81 1.70
N ARG A 153 10.43 10.63 1.81
CA ARG A 153 9.80 9.46 2.43
C ARG A 153 9.35 9.77 3.86
N GLY A 154 8.07 9.53 4.14
CA GLY A 154 7.47 9.77 5.46
C GLY A 154 7.35 11.24 5.86
N LYS A 155 7.52 12.20 4.94
CA LYS A 155 7.43 13.64 5.19
C LYS A 155 6.07 14.25 4.82
N LEU A 156 5.01 13.45 4.87
CA LEU A 156 3.65 13.95 4.74
C LEU A 156 3.39 15.00 5.82
N LYS A 157 3.06 16.23 5.40
CA LYS A 157 2.76 17.33 6.32
C LYS A 157 1.32 17.24 6.82
N THR A 158 1.13 17.56 8.09
CA THR A 158 -0.20 17.78 8.66
C THR A 158 -0.54 19.27 8.71
N PHE A 159 -1.81 19.62 8.88
CA PHE A 159 -2.20 21.03 9.01
C PHE A 159 -1.55 21.63 10.26
N GLY A 160 -0.77 22.70 10.08
CA GLY A 160 -0.11 23.42 11.18
C GLY A 160 1.40 23.17 11.32
N GLU A 161 1.98 22.35 10.44
CA GLU A 161 3.45 22.13 10.31
C GLU A 161 4.06 22.83 9.09
#